data_AF-A0A9D9EHW2-F1
#
_entry.id   AF-A0A9D9EHW2-F1
#
_cell.length_a   1.000
_cell.length_b   1.000
_cell.length_c   1.000
_cell.angle_alpha   90.00
_cell.angle_beta   90.00
_cell.angle_gamma   90.00
#
_symmetry.space_group_name_H-M   'P 1'
#
loop_
_entity.id
_entity.type
_entity.pdbx_description
1 polymer ?
#
loop_
_entity_poly.entity_id
_entity_poly.type
_entity_poly.pdbx_seq_one_letter_code
_entity_poly.pdbx_strand_id
1 'polypeptide(L)'
;MKIYEYSFDKTSKGAPPFEETIDYRLVVPCVNRDDTLLYIFRSYRFGDFLYITDIFPKMYENDERCFKRFVSREGFSINMKKLSVTCLAIFVEHFIRNDERRCMVISGSYEDNEVPEGASRKLRLYNYFFRPLLEQLNLRSVDMFEENAFILTSKNSTLSNEDIRQEYLTFKSTRK
;
A
#
# COMPACT_ATOMS: atom_id res chain seq x y z
N MET A 1 -4.37 14.57 -8.14
CA MET A 1 -3.33 14.00 -9.02
C MET A 1 -3.74 12.57 -9.38
N LYS A 2 -4.32 12.35 -10.57
CA LYS A 2 -4.60 11.00 -11.10
C LYS A 2 -3.59 10.76 -12.22
N ILE A 3 -2.71 9.75 -12.06
CA ILE A 3 -1.63 9.46 -13.02
C ILE A 3 -2.02 8.29 -13.92
N TYR A 4 -2.53 7.21 -13.33
CA TYR A 4 -3.15 6.10 -14.07
C TYR A 4 -4.66 6.08 -13.88
N GLU A 5 -5.35 5.57 -14.89
CA GLU A 5 -6.77 5.27 -14.80
C GLU A 5 -6.99 4.13 -13.80
N TYR A 6 -8.02 4.28 -12.97
CA TYR A 6 -8.41 3.27 -12.01
C TYR A 6 -9.93 3.22 -11.85
N SER A 7 -10.44 2.07 -11.43
CA SER A 7 -11.84 1.87 -11.08
C SER A 7 -11.96 1.11 -9.77
N PHE A 8 -13.00 1.40 -9.00
CA PHE A 8 -13.44 0.50 -7.93
C PHE A 8 -13.75 -0.87 -8.53
N ASP A 9 -13.31 -1.95 -7.87
CA ASP A 9 -13.60 -3.31 -8.28
C ASP A 9 -14.69 -3.93 -7.40
N LYS A 10 -14.39 -4.09 -6.11
CA LYS A 10 -15.30 -4.72 -5.14
C LYS A 10 -14.93 -4.39 -3.70
N THR A 11 -15.91 -4.57 -2.82
CA THR A 11 -15.71 -4.75 -1.38
C THR A 11 -16.11 -6.18 -1.03
N SER A 12 -15.28 -6.87 -0.27
CA SER A 12 -15.55 -8.22 0.21
C SER A 12 -15.28 -8.35 1.70
N LYS A 13 -15.92 -9.32 2.35
CA LYS A 13 -15.61 -9.67 3.75
C LYS A 13 -14.12 -10.06 3.85
N GLY A 14 -13.41 -9.45 4.79
CA GLY A 14 -12.00 -9.76 5.05
C GLY A 14 -11.85 -11.18 5.61
N ALA A 15 -10.73 -11.83 5.29
CA ALA A 15 -10.31 -13.03 6.02
C ALA A 15 -9.75 -12.59 7.38
N PRO A 16 -10.05 -13.29 8.50
CA PRO A 16 -9.50 -12.94 9.80
C PRO A 16 -7.97 -12.73 9.74
N PRO A 17 -7.45 -11.63 10.32
CA PRO A 17 -8.10 -10.72 11.26
C PRO A 17 -8.83 -9.51 10.63
N PHE A 18 -8.99 -9.46 9.31
CA PHE A 18 -9.53 -8.30 8.62
C PHE A 18 -11.06 -8.27 8.58
N GLU A 19 -11.66 -7.10 8.80
CA GLU A 19 -13.12 -6.93 8.71
C GLU A 19 -13.60 -6.83 7.26
N GLU A 20 -12.86 -6.10 6.42
CA GLU A 20 -13.18 -5.87 5.02
C GLU A 20 -11.92 -5.81 4.15
N THR A 21 -12.10 -6.14 2.87
CA THR A 21 -11.12 -5.94 1.82
C THR A 21 -11.74 -5.10 0.73
N ILE A 22 -11.05 -4.03 0.32
CA ILE A 22 -11.48 -3.11 -0.74
C ILE A 22 -10.45 -3.15 -1.86
N ASP A 23 -10.92 -3.43 -3.07
CA ASP A 23 -10.08 -3.56 -4.27
C ASP A 23 -10.35 -2.44 -5.27
N TYR A 24 -9.27 -1.86 -5.79
CA TYR A 24 -9.27 -0.99 -6.96
C TYR A 24 -8.43 -1.64 -8.06
N ARG A 25 -8.91 -1.55 -9.30
CA ARG A 25 -8.15 -1.96 -10.49
C ARG A 25 -7.47 -0.75 -11.10
N LEU A 26 -6.23 -0.92 -11.53
CA LEU A 26 -5.44 0.09 -12.23
C LEU A 26 -4.98 -0.46 -13.58
N VAL A 27 -5.09 0.39 -14.61
CA VAL A 27 -4.64 0.10 -15.96
C VAL A 27 -3.26 0.74 -16.13
N VAL A 28 -2.21 -0.08 -16.16
CA VAL A 28 -0.81 0.38 -16.07
C VAL A 28 -0.05 0.08 -17.37
N PRO A 29 0.33 1.11 -18.16
CA PRO A 29 1.10 0.90 -19.38
C PRO A 29 2.52 0.41 -19.07
N CYS A 30 2.99 -0.53 -19.90
CA CYS A 30 4.37 -0.99 -19.87
C CYS A 30 5.33 0.09 -20.38
N VAL A 31 6.53 0.18 -19.80
CA VAL A 31 7.55 1.16 -20.23
C VAL A 31 8.42 0.65 -21.38
N ASN A 32 8.42 -0.66 -21.62
CA ASN A 32 9.34 -1.33 -22.54
C ASN A 32 8.65 -1.98 -23.74
N ARG A 33 7.33 -1.84 -23.88
CA ARG A 33 6.53 -2.35 -25.00
C ARG A 33 5.15 -1.69 -25.03
N ASP A 34 4.49 -1.77 -26.17
CA ASP A 34 3.10 -1.32 -26.35
C ASP A 34 2.13 -2.37 -25.80
N ASP A 35 2.03 -2.42 -24.48
CA ASP A 35 1.15 -3.32 -23.74
C ASP A 35 0.75 -2.70 -22.40
N THR A 36 -0.29 -3.22 -21.77
CA THR A 36 -0.85 -2.72 -20.51
C THR A 36 -1.11 -3.85 -19.54
N LEU A 37 -0.65 -3.68 -18.29
CA LEU A 37 -0.91 -4.61 -17.20
C LEU A 37 -2.02 -4.10 -16.29
N LEU A 38 -2.89 -5.01 -15.89
CA LEU A 38 -3.87 -4.75 -14.83
C LEU A 38 -3.23 -4.99 -13.47
N TYR A 39 -3.26 -3.98 -12.61
CA TYR A 39 -2.85 -4.06 -11.22
C TYR A 39 -4.06 -3.98 -10.30
N ILE A 40 -3.95 -4.63 -9.14
CA ILE A 40 -4.88 -4.50 -8.03
C ILE A 40 -4.19 -3.69 -6.94
N PHE A 41 -4.84 -2.62 -6.48
CA PHE A 41 -4.57 -1.97 -5.21
C PHE A 41 -5.60 -2.46 -4.21
N ARG A 42 -5.14 -3.26 -3.25
CA ARG A 42 -5.97 -3.91 -2.23
C ARG A 42 -5.71 -3.27 -0.88
N SER A 43 -6.79 -2.93 -0.18
CA SER A 43 -6.74 -2.39 1.18
C SER A 43 -7.54 -3.30 2.12
N TYR A 44 -6.88 -3.88 3.11
CA TYR A 44 -7.51 -4.70 4.14
C TYR A 44 -7.69 -3.85 5.39
N ARG A 45 -8.93 -3.72 5.86
CA ARG A 45 -9.20 -3.05 7.13
C ARG A 45 -8.87 -3.98 8.29
N PHE A 46 -8.17 -3.42 9.27
CA PHE A 46 -7.98 -4.01 10.59
C PHE A 46 -8.43 -2.97 11.63
N GLY A 47 -9.30 -3.38 12.55
CA GLY A 47 -9.84 -2.50 13.58
C GLY A 47 -10.64 -1.34 12.98
N ASP A 48 -10.59 -0.19 13.66
CA ASP A 48 -11.46 0.93 13.31
C ASP A 48 -10.95 1.78 12.15
N PHE A 49 -9.63 1.94 12.03
CA PHE A 49 -9.03 2.97 11.17
C PHE A 49 -7.84 2.50 10.34
N LEU A 50 -7.28 1.33 10.59
CA LEU A 50 -6.02 0.88 9.99
C LEU A 50 -6.28 0.08 8.72
N TYR A 51 -5.62 0.46 7.61
CA TYR A 51 -5.71 -0.25 6.34
C TYR A 51 -4.34 -0.78 5.92
N ILE A 52 -4.19 -2.10 5.93
CA ILE A 52 -3.00 -2.77 5.36
C ILE A 52 -3.14 -2.78 3.85
N THR A 53 -2.13 -2.29 3.13
CA THR A 53 -2.24 -2.11 1.68
C THR A 53 -1.25 -2.92 0.88
N ASP A 54 -1.73 -3.45 -0.24
CA ASP A 54 -0.99 -4.27 -1.18
C ASP A 54 -1.21 -3.77 -2.61
N ILE A 55 -0.16 -3.87 -3.43
CA ILE A 55 -0.18 -3.52 -4.85
C ILE A 55 0.49 -4.65 -5.63
N PHE A 56 -0.25 -5.30 -6.53
CA PHE A 56 0.26 -6.44 -7.30
C PHE A 56 -0.42 -6.56 -8.68
N PRO A 57 0.26 -7.17 -9.67
CA PRO A 57 -0.38 -7.50 -10.95
C PRO A 57 -1.53 -8.48 -10.76
N LYS A 58 -2.68 -8.23 -11.39
CA LYS A 58 -3.87 -9.09 -11.30
C LYS A 58 -3.59 -10.54 -11.69
N MET A 59 -2.71 -10.77 -12.66
CA MET A 59 -2.28 -12.11 -13.08
C MET A 59 -1.64 -12.95 -11.96
N TYR A 60 -1.18 -12.30 -10.88
CA TYR A 60 -0.55 -12.96 -9.73
C TYR A 60 -1.44 -12.98 -8.48
N GLU A 61 -2.74 -12.68 -8.60
CA GLU A 61 -3.68 -12.66 -7.47
C GLU A 61 -3.71 -13.98 -6.69
N ASN A 62 -3.46 -15.10 -7.37
CA ASN A 62 -3.44 -16.45 -6.77
C ASN A 62 -2.01 -16.99 -6.52
N ASP A 63 -0.96 -16.18 -6.71
CA ASP A 63 0.43 -16.59 -6.45
C ASP A 63 0.84 -16.20 -5.02
N GLU A 64 1.12 -17.19 -4.17
CA GLU A 64 1.55 -17.00 -2.78
C GLU A 64 2.85 -16.18 -2.65
N ARG A 65 3.66 -16.09 -3.71
CA ARG A 65 4.91 -15.31 -3.75
C ARG A 65 4.77 -14.00 -4.51
N CYS A 66 3.57 -13.58 -4.90
CA CYS A 66 3.34 -12.36 -5.69
C CYS A 66 4.00 -11.12 -5.07
N PHE A 67 4.02 -11.00 -3.74
CA PHE A 67 4.59 -9.84 -3.03
C PHE A 67 6.12 -9.78 -3.01
N LYS A 68 6.81 -10.89 -3.28
CA LYS A 68 8.29 -10.96 -3.34
C LYS A 68 8.85 -10.57 -4.70
N ARG A 69 7.99 -10.45 -5.72
CA ARG A 69 8.41 -10.31 -7.12
C ARG A 69 8.13 -8.90 -7.61
N PHE A 70 9.20 -8.11 -7.76
CA PHE A 70 9.12 -6.73 -8.26
C PHE A 70 8.96 -6.65 -9.79
N VAL A 71 9.25 -7.76 -10.49
CA VAL A 71 9.28 -7.85 -11.95
C VAL A 71 8.39 -9.01 -12.38
N SER A 72 7.48 -8.75 -13.32
CA SER A 72 6.76 -9.83 -13.99
C SER A 72 7.79 -10.75 -14.67
N ARG A 73 7.65 -12.07 -14.50
CA ARG A 73 8.56 -13.06 -15.12
C ARG A 73 8.57 -13.00 -16.65
N GLU A 74 7.61 -12.31 -17.23
CA GLU A 74 7.35 -12.20 -18.68
C GLU A 74 8.03 -10.97 -19.32
N GLY A 75 8.89 -10.30 -18.56
CA GLY A 75 9.71 -9.18 -19.04
C GLY A 75 8.95 -7.86 -19.19
N PHE A 76 7.74 -7.73 -18.63
CA PHE A 76 7.05 -6.44 -18.56
C PHE A 76 7.67 -5.57 -17.48
N SER A 77 7.96 -4.32 -17.85
CA SER A 77 8.45 -3.29 -16.95
C SER A 77 7.40 -2.20 -16.80
N ILE A 78 7.16 -1.73 -15.58
CA ILE A 78 6.21 -0.65 -15.31
C ILE A 78 6.88 0.48 -14.52
N ASN A 79 6.30 1.68 -14.56
CA ASN A 79 6.77 2.79 -13.76
C ASN A 79 6.22 2.69 -12.32
N MET A 80 6.99 2.04 -11.45
CA MET A 80 6.60 1.81 -10.05
C MET A 80 6.32 3.09 -9.28
N LYS A 81 7.04 4.19 -9.55
CA LYS A 81 6.77 5.48 -8.92
C LYS A 81 5.36 5.97 -9.25
N LYS A 82 5.00 5.99 -10.54
CA LYS A 82 3.65 6.41 -10.99
C LYS A 82 2.55 5.50 -10.43
N LEU A 83 2.81 4.19 -10.38
CA LEU A 83 1.86 3.23 -9.82
C LEU A 83 1.61 3.50 -8.32
N SER A 84 2.69 3.53 -7.52
CA SER A 84 2.59 3.78 -6.08
C SER A 84 1.92 5.11 -5.77
N VAL A 85 2.25 6.16 -6.51
CA VAL A 85 1.65 7.49 -6.32
C VAL A 85 0.16 7.49 -6.71
N THR A 86 -0.25 6.70 -7.70
CA THR A 86 -1.67 6.54 -8.02
C THR A 86 -2.41 5.84 -6.88
N CYS A 87 -1.83 4.80 -6.28
CA CYS A 87 -2.41 4.13 -5.11
C CYS A 87 -2.54 5.06 -3.90
N LEU A 88 -1.53 5.90 -3.65
CA LEU A 88 -1.61 6.94 -2.62
C LEU A 88 -2.76 7.93 -2.90
N ALA A 89 -2.92 8.36 -4.15
CA ALA A 89 -4.02 9.25 -4.52
C ALA A 89 -5.40 8.60 -4.35
N ILE A 90 -5.55 7.31 -4.68
CA ILE A 90 -6.76 6.54 -4.42
C ILE A 90 -7.06 6.52 -2.92
N PHE A 91 -6.05 6.24 -2.08
CA PHE A 91 -6.24 6.19 -0.63
C PHE A 91 -6.70 7.54 -0.06
N VAL A 92 -6.07 8.64 -0.48
CA VAL A 92 -6.48 9.98 -0.05
C VAL A 92 -7.91 10.29 -0.51
N GLU A 93 -8.24 10.01 -1.77
CA GLU A 93 -9.53 10.35 -2.37
C GLU A 93 -10.70 9.59 -1.76
N HIS A 94 -10.52 8.28 -1.46
CA HIS A 94 -11.62 7.39 -1.08
C HIS A 94 -11.64 6.99 0.39
N PHE A 95 -10.55 7.21 1.13
CA PHE A 95 -10.47 6.84 2.54
C PHE A 95 -10.33 8.08 3.40
N ILE A 96 -9.23 8.83 3.25
CA ILE A 96 -8.93 9.97 4.13
C ILE A 96 -9.94 11.10 4.00
N ARG A 97 -10.44 11.39 2.79
CA ARG A 97 -11.48 12.41 2.59
C ARG A 97 -12.81 12.09 3.27
N ASN A 98 -13.11 10.81 3.45
CA ASN A 98 -14.35 10.37 4.10
C ASN A 98 -14.19 10.33 5.63
N ASP A 99 -12.99 10.03 6.12
CA ASP A 99 -12.67 9.97 7.53
C ASP A 99 -11.17 10.23 7.73
N GLU A 100 -10.83 11.37 8.34
CA GLU A 100 -9.44 11.80 8.51
C GLU A 100 -8.64 10.90 9.48
N ARG A 101 -9.32 10.04 10.26
CA ARG A 101 -8.67 9.05 11.12
C ARG A 101 -8.12 7.86 10.34
N ARG A 102 -8.50 7.67 9.08
CA ARG A 102 -8.05 6.52 8.26
C ARG A 102 -6.54 6.55 8.06
N CYS A 103 -5.90 5.41 8.28
CA CYS A 103 -4.47 5.24 8.19
C CYS A 103 -4.13 4.22 7.10
N MET A 104 -3.23 4.59 6.19
CA MET A 104 -2.66 3.69 5.18
C MET A 104 -1.38 3.08 5.73
N VAL A 105 -1.33 1.77 5.87
CA VAL A 105 -0.10 1.06 6.20
C VAL A 105 0.59 0.64 4.91
N ILE A 106 1.85 1.04 4.78
CA ILE A 106 2.75 0.59 3.73
C ILE A 106 3.71 -0.40 4.39
N SER A 107 3.48 -1.69 4.19
CA SER A 107 4.40 -2.73 4.66
C SER A 107 5.36 -3.15 3.56
N GLY A 108 6.63 -3.32 3.93
CA GLY A 108 7.66 -3.85 3.05
C GLY A 108 7.54 -5.36 2.90
N SER A 109 8.00 -5.87 1.76
CA SER A 109 8.39 -7.26 1.58
C SER A 109 9.87 -7.30 1.26
N TYR A 110 10.57 -8.30 1.78
CA TYR A 110 11.97 -8.55 1.48
C TYR A 110 12.09 -9.34 0.18
N GLU A 111 13.00 -8.92 -0.69
CA GLU A 111 13.32 -9.65 -1.92
C GLU A 111 14.03 -10.98 -1.60
N ASP A 112 14.05 -11.91 -2.56
CA ASP A 112 14.84 -13.14 -2.41
C ASP A 112 16.33 -12.76 -2.23
N ASN A 113 16.95 -13.27 -1.16
CA ASN A 113 18.32 -12.95 -0.70
C ASN A 113 18.51 -11.57 -0.03
N GLU A 114 17.44 -10.83 0.24
CA GLU A 114 17.52 -9.65 1.10
C GLU A 114 17.54 -10.05 2.59
N VAL A 115 18.48 -9.50 3.35
CA VAL A 115 18.58 -9.76 4.80
C VAL A 115 17.39 -9.10 5.50
N PRO A 116 16.60 -9.83 6.31
CA PRO A 116 15.37 -9.32 6.91
C PRO A 116 15.63 -8.46 8.16
N GLU A 117 16.40 -7.39 8.00
CA GLU A 117 16.74 -6.44 9.07
C GLU A 117 16.21 -5.03 8.75
N GLY A 118 15.35 -4.51 9.62
CA GLY A 118 14.79 -3.16 9.52
C GLY A 118 13.86 -2.95 8.31
N ALA A 119 14.05 -1.85 7.58
CA ALA A 119 13.23 -1.53 6.43
C ALA A 119 13.75 -2.20 5.16
N SER A 120 12.90 -2.91 4.44
CA SER A 120 13.27 -3.49 3.14
C SER A 120 13.55 -2.42 2.09
N ARG A 121 14.31 -2.78 1.06
CA ARG A 121 14.61 -1.91 -0.08
C ARG A 121 13.34 -1.38 -0.72
N LYS A 122 12.33 -2.23 -0.85
CA LYS A 122 11.00 -1.87 -1.38
C LYS A 122 10.32 -0.81 -0.52
N LEU A 123 10.35 -0.96 0.80
CA LEU A 123 9.77 0.02 1.71
C LEU A 123 10.49 1.38 1.60
N ARG A 124 11.83 1.37 1.54
CA ARG A 124 12.63 2.58 1.36
C ARG A 124 12.28 3.32 0.05
N LEU A 125 12.05 2.58 -1.04
CA LEU A 125 11.60 3.15 -2.31
C LEU A 125 10.22 3.80 -2.20
N TYR A 126 9.25 3.15 -1.56
CA TYR A 126 7.92 3.74 -1.34
C TYR A 126 8.01 5.02 -0.51
N ASN A 127 8.77 5.01 0.59
CA ASN A 127 8.99 6.21 1.39
C ASN A 127 9.61 7.35 0.55
N TYR A 128 10.63 7.03 -0.26
CA TYR A 128 11.24 8.00 -1.19
C TYR A 128 10.23 8.56 -2.21
N PHE A 129 9.33 7.74 -2.75
CA PHE A 129 8.30 8.18 -3.69
C PHE A 129 7.25 9.09 -3.03
N PHE A 130 6.88 8.83 -1.78
CA PHE A 130 5.78 9.51 -1.10
C PHE A 130 6.21 10.76 -0.35
N ARG A 131 7.43 10.80 0.20
CA ARG A 131 7.94 11.92 1.01
C ARG A 131 7.73 13.30 0.37
N PRO A 132 7.98 13.52 -0.94
CA PRO A 132 7.77 14.83 -1.55
C PRO A 132 6.29 15.24 -1.66
N LEU A 133 5.36 14.30 -1.53
CA LEU A 133 3.93 14.50 -1.72
C LEU A 133 3.17 14.72 -0.41
N LEU A 134 3.77 14.38 0.73
CA LEU A 134 3.06 14.39 2.01
C LEU A 134 2.50 15.78 2.35
N GLU A 135 3.30 16.82 2.17
CA GLU A 135 2.84 18.20 2.43
C GLU A 135 1.67 18.58 1.53
N GLN A 136 1.78 18.31 0.22
CA GLN A 136 0.77 18.66 -0.77
C GLN A 136 -0.55 17.92 -0.54
N LEU A 137 -0.50 16.72 0.03
CA LEU A 137 -1.66 15.88 0.31
C LEU A 137 -2.18 16.03 1.75
N ASN A 138 -1.64 16.98 2.53
CA ASN A 138 -1.94 17.16 3.96
C ASN A 138 -1.77 15.87 4.79
N LEU A 139 -0.71 15.11 4.49
CA LEU A 139 -0.39 13.86 5.16
C LEU A 139 0.83 14.00 6.07
N ARG A 140 0.91 13.11 7.05
CA ARG A 140 2.08 12.86 7.89
C ARG A 140 2.41 11.37 7.89
N SER A 141 3.68 11.05 8.13
CA SER A 141 4.15 9.68 8.29
C SER A 141 4.36 9.34 9.77
N VAL A 142 3.98 8.13 10.15
CA VAL A 142 4.36 7.47 11.39
C VAL A 142 5.30 6.34 11.00
N ASP A 143 6.59 6.56 11.22
CA ASP A 143 7.63 5.64 10.80
C ASP A 143 7.74 4.46 11.78
N MET A 144 7.78 3.23 11.25
CA MET A 144 7.94 1.97 11.99
C MET A 144 8.89 1.05 11.23
N PHE A 145 10.04 1.60 10.83
CA PHE A 145 10.99 0.91 9.95
C PHE A 145 11.56 -0.36 10.58
N GLU A 146 11.63 -0.43 11.90
CA GLU A 146 11.94 -1.63 12.68
C GLU A 146 10.95 -2.78 12.43
N GLU A 147 9.68 -2.46 12.16
CA GLU A 147 8.62 -3.40 11.81
C GLU A 147 8.44 -3.56 10.29
N ASN A 148 9.40 -3.06 9.51
CA ASN A 148 9.36 -2.98 8.05
C ASN A 148 8.06 -2.33 7.54
N ALA A 149 7.66 -1.20 8.15
CA ALA A 149 6.52 -0.42 7.69
C ALA A 149 6.67 1.10 7.92
N PHE A 150 5.82 1.87 7.25
CA PHE A 150 5.45 3.22 7.70
C PHE A 150 3.96 3.41 7.43
N ILE A 151 3.35 4.35 8.18
CA ILE A 151 1.91 4.55 8.18
C ILE A 151 1.63 6.00 7.81
N LEU A 152 0.80 6.21 6.79
CA LEU A 152 0.38 7.54 6.36
C LEU A 152 -1.01 7.84 6.92
N THR A 153 -1.18 9.05 7.45
CA THR A 153 -2.45 9.55 7.96
C THR A 153 -2.58 11.06 7.70
N SER A 154 -3.78 11.60 7.83
CA SER A 154 -4.01 13.05 7.72
C SER A 154 -3.26 13.82 8.81
N LYS A 155 -2.74 15.00 8.47
CA LYS A 155 -2.24 15.95 9.49
C LYS A 155 -3.33 16.43 10.44
N ASN A 156 -4.59 16.37 10.01
CA ASN A 156 -5.75 16.74 10.82
C ASN A 156 -6.28 15.57 11.67
N SER A 157 -5.72 14.36 11.50
CA SER A 157 -6.16 13.19 12.27
C SER A 157 -6.02 13.42 13.76
N THR A 158 -7.06 13.06 14.51
CA THR A 158 -7.07 13.13 15.99
C THR A 158 -6.29 11.98 16.64
N LEU A 159 -5.87 10.97 15.87
CA LEU A 159 -5.10 9.85 16.40
C LEU A 159 -3.67 10.28 16.72
N SER A 160 -3.14 9.88 17.87
CA SER A 160 -1.72 10.11 18.18
C SER A 160 -0.83 9.15 17.39
N ASN A 161 0.47 9.44 17.30
CA ASN A 161 1.42 8.49 16.73
C ASN A 161 1.43 7.17 17.48
N GLU A 162 1.27 7.21 18.80
CA GLU A 162 1.33 6.03 19.64
C GLU A 162 0.11 5.13 19.42
N ASP A 163 -1.09 5.70 19.33
CA ASP A 163 -2.31 4.93 19.04
C ASP A 163 -2.19 4.16 17.73
N ILE A 164 -1.67 4.83 16.69
CA ILE A 164 -1.47 4.24 15.37
C ILE A 164 -0.42 3.12 15.43
N ARG A 165 0.69 3.34 16.15
CA ARG A 165 1.75 2.35 16.32
C ARG A 165 1.24 1.12 17.06
N GLN A 166 0.52 1.30 18.16
CA GLN A 166 -0.02 0.20 18.97
C GLN A 166 -1.02 -0.63 18.16
N GLU A 167 -1.94 0.00 17.42
CA GLU A 167 -2.89 -0.73 16.58
C GLU A 167 -2.17 -1.61 15.54
N TYR A 168 -1.12 -1.08 14.90
CA TYR A 168 -0.32 -1.87 13.96
C TYR A 168 0.47 -3.00 14.64
N LEU A 169 1.01 -2.78 15.85
CA LEU A 169 1.67 -3.83 16.62
C LEU A 169 0.68 -4.93 17.05
N THR A 170 -0.55 -4.56 17.42
CA THR A 170 -1.63 -5.51 17.69
C THR A 170 -1.89 -6.38 16.47
N PHE A 171 -2.09 -5.78 15.29
CA PHE A 171 -2.22 -6.54 14.03
C PHE A 171 -1.06 -7.53 13.82
N LYS A 172 0.18 -7.08 14.01
CA LYS A 172 1.38 -7.91 13.85
C LYS A 172 1.41 -9.07 14.83
N SER A 173 0.89 -8.89 16.04
CA SER A 173 0.78 -9.94 17.06
C SER A 173 -0.32 -10.97 16.75
N THR A 174 -1.45 -10.55 16.17
CA THR A 174 -2.56 -11.43 15.80
C THR A 174 -2.25 -12.35 14.62
N ARG A 175 -1.24 -11.99 13.80
CA ARG A 175 -0.80 -12.78 12.65
C ARG A 175 0.23 -13.87 13.00
N LYS A 176 0.84 -13.82 14.19
CA LYS A 176 1.74 -14.88 14.68
C LYS A 176 0.94 -16.09 15.12
#